data_AF-A0A1I7Z381-F1
#
_entry.id   AF-A0A1I7Z381-F1
#
_cell.length_a   1.000
_cell.length_b   1.000
_cell.length_c   1.000
_cell.angle_alpha   90.00
_cell.angle_beta   90.00
_cell.angle_gamma   90.00
#
_symmetry.space_group_name_H-M   'P 1'
#
loop_
_entity.id
_entity.type
_entity.pdbx_description
1 polymer ?
#
loop_
_entity_poly.entity_id
_entity_poly.type
_entity_poly.pdbx_seq_one_letter_code
_entity_poly.pdbx_strand_id
1 'polypeptide(L)'
;MCHPCAFQNHLFVLEDHRRRGLGNAVEMRLSQLCVKNEIVPFKTVEFWNETVIASTNKNSIWTRWDDVNGSPVHLEYRQFYPKENYPTHD
;
A
#
# COMPACT_ATOMS: atom_id res chain seq x y z
N MET A 1 1.53 7.36 -6.63
CA MET A 1 0.42 7.91 -7.46
C MET A 1 -0.85 7.76 -6.62
N CYS A 2 -1.79 8.71 -6.66
CA CYS A 2 -3.08 8.50 -6.01
C CYS A 2 -3.97 7.73 -6.99
N HIS A 3 -4.28 6.46 -6.71
CA HIS A 3 -5.20 5.67 -7.53
C HIS A 3 -6.55 6.41 -7.66
N PRO A 4 -7.35 6.23 -8.73
CA PRO A 4 -8.67 6.85 -8.87
C PRO A 4 -9.63 6.59 -7.69
N CYS A 5 -9.37 5.54 -6.90
CA CYS A 5 -10.09 5.25 -5.66
C CYS A 5 -9.61 6.04 -4.43
N ALA A 6 -8.66 6.97 -4.61
CA ALA A 6 -7.91 7.71 -3.58
C ALA A 6 -6.87 6.92 -2.77
N PHE A 7 -6.33 5.85 -3.38
CA PHE A 7 -5.48 4.86 -2.69
C PHE A 7 -4.01 5.20 -2.92
N GLN A 8 -3.17 5.15 -1.88
CA GLN A 8 -1.71 5.19 -2.09
C GLN A 8 -1.23 3.81 -2.52
N ASN A 9 -0.86 3.68 -3.79
CA ASN A 9 -0.26 2.47 -4.35
C ASN A 9 1.03 2.78 -5.12
N HIS A 10 1.81 1.73 -5.37
CA HIS A 10 3.00 1.75 -6.25
C HIS A 10 4.05 2.81 -5.86
N LEU A 11 4.35 2.93 -4.57
CA LEU A 11 5.48 3.76 -4.11
C LEU A 11 6.74 2.90 -4.02
N PHE A 12 7.75 3.27 -4.80
CA PHE A 12 9.04 2.57 -4.84
C PHE A 12 10.18 3.55 -4.60
N VAL A 13 11.21 3.06 -3.91
CA VAL A 13 12.49 3.76 -3.77
C VAL A 13 13.53 2.94 -4.52
N LEU A 14 14.21 3.60 -5.47
CA LEU A 14 15.36 3.04 -6.18
C LEU A 14 16.38 2.49 -5.19
N GLU A 15 16.96 1.34 -5.50
CA GLU A 15 17.76 0.56 -4.54
C GLU A 15 18.91 1.37 -3.96
N ASP A 16 19.61 2.13 -4.81
CA ASP A 16 20.74 3.01 -4.46
C ASP A 16 20.37 4.14 -3.48
N HIS A 17 19.08 4.44 -3.35
CA HIS A 17 18.54 5.50 -2.53
C HIS A 17 17.72 4.99 -1.33
N ARG A 18 17.69 3.67 -1.09
CA ARG A 18 17.02 3.08 0.07
C ARG A 18 17.72 3.44 1.39
N ARG A 19 17.02 3.22 2.50
CA ARG A 19 17.49 3.48 3.89
C ARG A 19 17.79 4.95 4.22
N ARG A 20 17.44 5.88 3.33
CA ARG A 20 17.57 7.34 3.53
C ARG A 20 16.27 8.02 3.98
N GLY A 21 15.24 7.25 4.33
CA GLY A 21 13.93 7.77 4.73
C GLY A 21 13.05 8.33 3.61
N LEU A 22 13.48 8.23 2.33
CA LEU A 22 12.76 8.80 1.19
C LEU A 22 11.32 8.26 1.05
N GLY A 23 11.14 6.95 1.20
CA GLY A 23 9.82 6.32 1.14
C GLY A 23 8.88 6.90 2.20
N ASN A 24 9.33 6.96 3.45
CA ASN A 24 8.55 7.51 4.57
C ASN A 24 8.23 8.99 4.38
N ALA A 25 9.17 9.79 3.86
CA ALA A 25 8.94 11.21 3.60
C ALA A 25 7.84 11.43 2.55
N VAL A 26 7.87 10.67 1.47
CA VAL A 26 6.84 10.73 0.42
C VAL A 26 5.50 10.22 0.94
N GLU A 27 5.48 9.09 1.64
CA GLU A 27 4.28 8.54 2.31
C GLU A 27 3.61 9.58 3.21
N MET A 28 4.38 10.22 4.09
CA MET A 28 3.88 11.25 5.01
C MET A 28 3.26 12.41 4.25
N ARG A 29 3.94 12.89 3.20
CA ARG A 29 3.44 14.01 2.39
C ARG A 29 2.13 13.65 1.69
N LEU A 30 2.03 12.45 1.14
CA LEU A 30 0.81 11.98 0.49
C LEU A 30 -0.34 11.83 1.50
N SER A 31 -0.07 11.33 2.71
CA SER A 31 -1.09 11.18 3.76
C SER A 31 -1.62 12.53 4.23
N GLN A 32 -0.74 13.52 4.39
CA GLN A 32 -1.14 14.90 4.68
C GLN A 32 -2.02 15.50 3.57
N LEU A 33 -1.75 15.17 2.31
CA LEU A 33 -2.58 15.60 1.19
C LEU A 33 -3.95 14.92 1.21
N CYS A 34 -4.04 13.63 1.53
CA CYS A 34 -5.33 12.95 1.74
C CYS A 34 -6.15 13.67 2.82
N VAL A 35 -5.56 13.87 4.01
CA VAL A 35 -6.22 14.54 5.14
C VAL A 35 -6.68 15.96 4.77
N LYS A 36 -5.85 16.73 4.05
CA LYS A 36 -6.20 18.07 3.59
C LYS A 36 -7.43 18.10 2.67
N ASN A 37 -7.68 17.01 1.94
CA ASN A 37 -8.81 16.88 1.02
C ASN A 37 -9.96 16.04 1.62
N GLU A 38 -9.99 15.88 2.95
CA GLU A 38 -11.03 15.10 3.66
C GLU A 38 -11.09 13.62 3.24
N ILE A 39 -9.96 13.08 2.77
CA ILE A 39 -9.80 11.67 2.39
C ILE A 39 -9.08 10.94 3.52
N VAL A 40 -9.64 9.81 3.95
CA VAL A 40 -8.97 8.91 4.90
C VAL A 40 -7.75 8.29 4.21
N PRO A 41 -6.52 8.49 4.70
CA PRO A 41 -5.34 7.89 4.10
C PRO A 41 -5.29 6.39 4.38
N PHE A 42 -5.24 5.58 3.34
CA PHE A 42 -4.93 4.15 3.44
C PHE A 42 -4.02 3.75 2.27
N LYS A 43 -3.28 2.66 2.48
CA LYS A 43 -2.38 2.06 1.50
C LYS A 43 -2.51 0.54 1.55
N THR A 44 -2.26 -0.12 0.44
CA THR A 44 -2.10 -1.56 0.39
C THR A 44 -0.62 -1.90 0.54
N VAL A 45 -0.32 -2.90 1.36
CA VAL A 45 1.03 -3.41 1.55
C VAL A 45 1.02 -4.87 1.10
N GLU A 46 2.05 -5.26 0.35
CA GLU A 46 2.22 -6.66 -0.07
C GLU A 46 2.34 -7.54 1.19
N PHE A 47 1.66 -8.68 1.15
CA PHE A 47 1.37 -9.50 2.33
C PHE A 47 2.63 -10.00 3.05
N TRP A 48 3.68 -10.33 2.30
CA TRP A 48 4.94 -10.85 2.81
C TRP A 48 5.98 -9.75 3.09
N ASN A 49 5.64 -8.48 2.86
CA ASN A 49 6.53 -7.36 3.16
C ASN A 49 6.48 -6.97 4.65
N GLU A 50 6.95 -7.87 5.50
CA GLU A 50 6.94 -7.73 6.96
C GLU A 50 7.59 -6.43 7.44
N THR A 51 8.65 -5.99 6.75
CA THR A 51 9.35 -4.75 7.10
C THR A 51 8.44 -3.53 6.94
N VAL A 52 7.70 -3.44 5.83
CA VAL A 52 6.77 -2.33 5.60
C VAL A 52 5.54 -2.45 6.52
N ILE A 53 5.04 -3.67 6.76
CA ILE A 53 3.93 -3.91 7.70
C ILE A 53 4.31 -3.43 9.11
N ALA A 54 5.45 -3.88 9.63
CA ALA A 54 5.92 -3.52 10.96
C ALA A 54 6.17 -2.01 11.11
N SER A 55 6.75 -1.36 10.08
CA SER A 55 6.95 0.09 10.08
C SER A 55 5.64 0.87 10.02
N THR A 56 4.66 0.37 9.26
CA THR A 56 3.35 1.01 9.08
C THR A 56 2.54 0.94 10.38
N ASN A 57 2.49 -0.23 11.03
CA ASN A 57 1.75 -0.43 12.28
C ASN A 57 2.28 0.41 13.45
N LYS A 58 3.57 0.80 13.43
CA LYS A 58 4.16 1.68 14.45
C LYS A 58 3.79 3.15 14.29
N ASN A 59 3.24 3.54 13.14
CA ASN A 59 3.04 4.95 12.79
C ASN A 59 1.55 5.31 12.87
N SER A 60 1.21 6.19 13.80
CA SER A 60 -0.17 6.60 14.10
C SER A 60 -0.86 7.39 12.98
N ILE A 61 -0.13 7.77 11.93
CA ILE A 61 -0.75 8.40 10.75
C ILE A 61 -1.57 7.41 9.92
N TRP A 62 -1.36 6.10 10.12
CA TRP A 62 -2.02 5.04 9.36
C TRP A 62 -3.08 4.36 10.20
N THR A 63 -4.23 4.14 9.58
CA THR A 63 -5.27 3.27 10.12
C THR A 63 -5.13 1.90 9.49
N ARG A 64 -4.96 0.86 10.31
CA ARG A 64 -5.03 -0.54 9.84
C ARG A 64 -6.50 -0.94 9.74
N TRP A 65 -6.89 -1.52 8.61
CA TRP A 65 -8.23 -2.08 8.48
C TRP A 65 -8.25 -3.49 9.06
N ASP A 66 -8.86 -3.61 10.23
CA ASP A 66 -9.03 -4.88 10.93
C ASP A 66 -10.49 -5.35 10.82
N ASP A 67 -10.68 -6.67 10.82
CA ASP A 67 -11.98 -7.33 10.88
C ASP A 67 -12.58 -7.31 12.30
N VAL A 68 -13.77 -7.90 12.46
CA VAL A 68 -14.46 -7.97 13.76
C VAL A 68 -13.70 -8.73 14.84
N ASN A 69 -12.70 -9.54 14.48
CA ASN A 69 -11.85 -10.30 15.38
C ASN A 69 -10.50 -9.61 15.63
N GLY A 70 -10.27 -8.43 15.06
CA GLY A 70 -9.01 -7.70 15.16
C GLY A 70 -7.90 -8.19 14.23
N SER A 71 -8.24 -9.02 13.22
CA SER A 71 -7.29 -9.51 12.22
C SER A 71 -7.21 -8.55 11.03
N PRO A 72 -6.02 -8.32 10.44
CA PRO A 72 -5.90 -7.48 9.26
C PRO A 72 -6.73 -8.00 8.08
N VAL A 73 -7.45 -7.10 7.41
CA VAL A 73 -8.19 -7.44 6.19
C VAL A 73 -7.22 -7.62 5.03
N HIS A 74 -7.34 -8.74 4.31
CA HIS A 74 -6.54 -9.04 3.12
C HIS A 74 -7.34 -8.78 1.84
N LEU A 75 -6.71 -8.07 0.91
CA LEU A 75 -7.26 -7.79 -0.42
C LEU A 75 -6.62 -8.74 -1.43
N GLU A 76 -7.42 -9.64 -1.99
CA GLU A 76 -6.99 -10.56 -3.05
C GLU A 76 -7.36 -10.01 -4.43
N TYR A 77 -6.35 -9.69 -5.24
CA TYR A 77 -6.54 -9.25 -6.62
C TYR A 77 -6.47 -10.45 -7.56
N ARG A 78 -7.63 -10.93 -8.02
CA ARG A 78 -7.72 -12.02 -9.00
C ARG A 78 -7.91 -11.45 -10.41
N GLN A 79 -7.03 -11.85 -11.32
CA GLN A 79 -7.21 -11.60 -12.74
C GLN A 79 -7.68 -12.88 -13.43
N PHE A 80 -8.80 -12.78 -14.14
CA PHE A 80 -9.35 -13.89 -14.90
C PHE A 80 -9.07 -13.66 -16.38
N TYR A 81 -8.58 -14.70 -17.04
CA TYR A 81 -8.35 -14.70 -18.48
C TYR A 81 -9.24 -15.76 -19.13
N PRO A 82 -9.75 -15.52 -20.35
CA PRO A 82 -10.19 -16.60 -21.21
C PRO A 82 -9.06 -17.63 -21.36
N LYS A 83 -9.39 -18.92 -21.41
CA LYS A 83 -8.41 -20.02 -21.51
C LYS A 83 -7.42 -19.80 -22.67
N GLU A 84 -7.87 -19.16 -23.73
CA GLU A 84 -7.15 -18.84 -24.96
C GLU A 84 -6.04 -17.79 -24.76
N ASN A 85 -6.19 -16.94 -23.74
CA ASN A 85 -5.32 -15.80 -23.44
C ASN A 85 -4.57 -15.98 -22.12
N TYR A 86 -4.44 -17.22 -21.63
CA TYR A 86 -3.69 -17.48 -20.41
C TYR A 86 -2.21 -17.13 -20.66
N PRO A 87 -1.61 -16.23 -19.87
CA PRO A 87 -0.20 -15.90 -20.04
C PRO A 87 0.63 -17.16 -19.76
N THR A 88 1.35 -17.64 -20.77
CA THR A 88 2.37 -18.66 -20.58
C THR A 88 3.60 -17.98 -19.96
N HIS A 89 4.08 -18.53 -18.85
CA HIS A 89 5.34 -18.08 -18.26
C HIS A 89 6.49 -18.59 -19.16
N ASP A 90 7.01 -17.71 -20.02
CA ASP A 90 8.32 -17.88 -20.65
C ASP A 90 9.42 -17.32 -19.74
#